data_AF-A0A3D4HT68-F1
#
_entry.id   AF-A0A3D4HT68-F1
#
_cell.length_a   1.000
_cell.length_b   1.000
_cell.length_c   1.000
_cell.angle_alpha   90.00
_cell.angle_beta   90.00
_cell.angle_gamma   90.00
#
_symmetry.space_group_name_H-M   'P 1'
#
loop_
_entity.id
_entity.type
_entity.pdbx_description
1 polymer ?
#
loop_
_entity_poly.entity_id
_entity_poly.type
_entity_poly.pdbx_seq_one_letter_code
_entity_poly.pdbx_strand_id
1 'polypeptide(L)'
;MKRFFMILAAALLILSEPLTVSAKEILPYDTYNYDYRGKAVSTPAAYNPEKTVFGENLSCGSFKNPKDMFITDDGTIYIADTGNNRIVVLNSDMEVLQIIDSFVNNDKKDTFNSPSGVCYTEDGELYIADTNNKRVIALDGSTNLVKIIRDPRSEVLISDFDFVPLKVSVDYAG
;
A
#
# COMPACT_ATOMS: atom_id res chain seq x y z
N MET A 1 -28.73 17.17 59.03
CA MET A 1 -28.34 17.58 57.66
C MET A 1 -27.46 16.55 56.94
N LYS A 2 -26.36 16.04 57.53
CA LYS A 2 -25.46 15.05 56.88
C LYS A 2 -26.13 13.72 56.48
N ARG A 3 -27.03 13.18 57.31
CA ARG A 3 -27.77 11.92 57.01
C ARG A 3 -28.75 12.06 55.84
N PHE A 4 -29.36 13.23 55.67
CA PHE A 4 -30.29 13.48 54.57
C PHE A 4 -29.57 13.56 53.22
N PHE A 5 -28.40 14.20 53.18
CA PHE A 5 -27.52 14.23 52.00
C PHE A 5 -27.02 12.85 51.60
N MET A 6 -26.68 11.97 52.56
CA MET A 6 -26.27 10.60 52.27
C MET A 6 -27.40 9.77 51.64
N ILE A 7 -28.63 9.90 52.13
CA ILE A 7 -29.79 9.18 51.60
C ILE A 7 -30.14 9.69 50.19
N LEU A 8 -30.05 11.00 49.97
CA LEU A 8 -30.28 11.61 48.66
C LEU A 8 -29.22 11.16 47.63
N ALA A 9 -27.94 11.10 48.02
CA ALA A 9 -26.87 10.61 47.16
C ALA A 9 -27.02 9.12 46.84
N ALA A 10 -27.41 8.29 47.81
CA ALA A 10 -27.69 6.87 47.58
C ALA A 10 -28.90 6.65 46.66
N ALA A 11 -29.96 7.46 46.81
CA ALA A 11 -31.12 7.40 45.92
C ALA A 11 -30.78 7.81 44.47
N LEU A 12 -29.93 8.83 44.28
CA LEU A 12 -29.45 9.26 42.96
C LEU A 12 -28.57 8.21 42.26
N LEU A 13 -27.80 7.43 43.02
CA LEU A 13 -27.00 6.30 42.51
C LEU A 13 -27.85 5.08 42.15
N ILE A 14 -29.01 4.88 42.80
CA ILE A 14 -29.94 3.79 42.48
C ILE A 14 -30.82 4.15 41.28
N LEU A 15 -31.05 5.44 41.04
CA LEU A 15 -31.80 5.97 39.90
C LEU A 15 -30.96 6.21 38.63
N SER A 16 -29.63 6.03 38.69
CA SER A 16 -28.81 6.11 37.49
C SER A 16 -28.92 4.78 36.73
N GLU A 17 -29.70 4.77 35.65
CA GLU A 17 -29.62 3.66 34.71
C GLU A 17 -28.22 3.61 34.09
N PRO A 18 -27.61 2.43 33.95
CA PRO A 18 -26.34 2.31 33.24
C PRO A 18 -26.56 2.78 31.81
N LEU A 19 -25.83 3.83 31.40
CA LEU A 19 -25.75 4.23 30.01
C LEU A 19 -25.23 3.03 29.20
N THR A 20 -26.12 2.37 28.47
CA THR A 20 -25.71 1.39 27.47
C THR A 20 -25.09 2.14 26.32
N VAL A 21 -23.77 2.32 26.37
CA VAL A 21 -22.99 2.76 25.21
C VAL A 21 -22.94 1.58 24.25
N SER A 22 -23.82 1.58 23.25
CA SER A 22 -23.65 0.72 22.09
C SER A 22 -22.63 1.36 21.17
N ALA A 23 -21.36 0.96 21.25
CA ALA A 23 -20.37 1.27 20.22
C ALA A 23 -20.74 0.46 18.96
N LYS A 24 -21.55 1.05 18.08
CA LYS A 24 -21.71 0.52 16.72
C LYS A 24 -20.50 1.02 15.93
N GLU A 25 -19.54 0.14 15.71
CA GLU A 25 -18.42 0.42 14.81
C GLU A 25 -19.01 0.57 13.39
N ILE A 26 -19.16 1.82 12.95
CA ILE A 26 -19.64 2.12 11.60
C ILE A 26 -18.43 2.01 10.68
N LEU A 27 -18.34 0.88 9.99
CA LEU A 27 -17.38 0.74 8.91
C LEU A 27 -17.75 1.70 7.78
N PRO A 28 -16.77 2.28 7.06
CA PRO A 28 -17.05 3.18 5.96
C PRO A 28 -17.55 2.45 4.70
N TYR A 29 -17.81 1.14 4.79
CA TYR A 29 -18.19 0.30 3.66
C TYR A 29 -19.03 -0.90 4.10
N ASP A 30 -19.89 -1.35 3.19
CA ASP A 30 -20.64 -2.60 3.31
C ASP A 30 -19.87 -3.73 2.62
N THR A 31 -19.92 -4.95 3.20
CA THR A 31 -19.37 -6.14 2.54
C THR A 31 -20.46 -7.13 2.16
N TYR A 32 -20.27 -7.76 1.02
CA TYR A 32 -21.19 -8.75 0.48
C TYR A 32 -20.45 -9.77 -0.40
N ASN A 33 -21.04 -10.95 -0.54
CA ASN A 33 -20.71 -11.94 -1.56
C ASN A 33 -21.95 -12.27 -2.39
N TYR A 34 -21.77 -12.82 -3.59
CA TYR A 34 -22.88 -13.31 -4.40
C TYR A 34 -23.15 -14.79 -4.10
N ASP A 35 -24.42 -15.14 -3.86
CA ASP A 35 -24.84 -16.55 -3.79
C ASP A 35 -24.87 -17.21 -5.19
N TYR A 36 -25.18 -18.50 -5.25
CA TYR A 36 -25.25 -19.25 -6.52
C TYR A 36 -26.32 -18.73 -7.51
N ARG A 37 -27.23 -17.85 -7.06
CA ARG A 37 -28.26 -17.20 -7.88
C ARG A 37 -27.86 -15.78 -8.27
N GLY A 38 -26.64 -15.34 -7.95
CA GLY A 38 -26.16 -14.00 -8.20
C GLY A 38 -26.78 -12.93 -7.29
N LYS A 39 -27.38 -13.33 -6.15
CA LYS A 39 -27.92 -12.37 -5.18
C LYS A 39 -26.82 -11.94 -4.21
N ALA A 40 -26.67 -10.64 -4.01
CA ALA A 40 -25.79 -10.10 -2.98
C ALA A 40 -26.30 -10.48 -1.58
N VAL A 41 -25.42 -11.11 -0.79
CA VAL A 41 -25.65 -11.49 0.60
C VAL A 41 -24.60 -10.79 1.45
N SER A 42 -25.06 -10.03 2.44
CA SER A 42 -24.18 -9.30 3.35
C SER A 42 -23.27 -10.26 4.11
N THR A 43 -22.02 -9.85 4.30
CA THR A 43 -21.01 -10.59 5.05
C THR A 43 -20.40 -9.73 6.16
N PRO A 44 -19.74 -10.36 7.15
CA PRO A 44 -18.86 -9.63 8.05
C PRO A 44 -17.71 -8.99 7.27
N ALA A 45 -17.31 -7.80 7.66
CA ALA A 45 -16.17 -7.14 7.06
C ALA A 45 -14.87 -7.83 7.44
N ALA A 46 -13.95 -7.95 6.47
CA ALA A 46 -12.66 -8.60 6.67
C ALA A 46 -11.63 -7.69 7.36
N TYR A 47 -11.76 -6.38 7.23
CA TYR A 47 -10.81 -5.40 7.76
C TYR A 47 -11.52 -4.15 8.29
N ASN A 48 -11.01 -3.56 9.37
CA ASN A 48 -11.40 -2.20 9.74
C ASN A 48 -10.31 -1.23 9.27
N PRO A 49 -10.58 -0.34 8.31
CA PRO A 49 -9.57 0.63 7.86
C PRO A 49 -9.24 1.60 9.00
N GLU A 50 -7.98 1.60 9.44
CA GLU A 50 -7.51 2.48 10.50
C GLU A 50 -7.36 3.93 10.02
N LYS A 51 -6.81 4.12 8.81
CA LYS A 51 -6.48 5.44 8.25
C LYS A 51 -6.65 5.45 6.74
N THR A 52 -7.14 6.56 6.21
CA THR A 52 -7.08 6.87 4.77
C THR A 52 -6.00 7.91 4.54
N VAL A 53 -5.14 7.68 3.56
CA VAL A 53 -4.00 8.53 3.26
C VAL A 53 -4.10 9.04 1.82
N PHE A 54 -3.99 10.36 1.66
CA PHE A 54 -3.99 11.02 0.36
C PHE A 54 -2.60 11.61 0.12
N GLY A 55 -2.06 11.49 -1.10
CA GLY A 55 -0.73 12.01 -1.42
C GLY A 55 -0.57 13.53 -1.19
N GLU A 56 -1.67 14.29 -1.32
CA GLU A 56 -1.73 15.72 -0.98
C GLU A 56 -1.43 15.98 0.50
N ASN A 57 -1.88 15.09 1.39
CA ASN A 57 -1.64 15.19 2.83
C ASN A 57 -0.22 14.76 3.22
N LEU A 58 0.48 14.04 2.35
CA LEU A 58 1.84 13.53 2.59
C LEU A 58 2.93 14.49 2.08
N SER A 59 2.57 15.61 1.48
CA SER A 59 3.52 16.50 0.78
C SER A 59 4.28 15.85 -0.39
N CYS A 60 3.82 14.70 -0.90
CA CYS A 60 4.31 14.12 -2.15
C CYS A 60 3.45 14.52 -3.36
N GLY A 61 2.35 15.27 -3.17
CA GLY A 61 1.37 15.57 -4.20
C GLY A 61 0.43 14.40 -4.48
N SER A 62 -0.70 14.64 -5.13
CA SER A 62 -1.75 13.63 -5.34
C SER A 62 -1.21 12.39 -6.08
N PHE A 63 -1.52 11.21 -5.55
CA PHE A 63 -1.27 9.96 -6.27
C PHE A 63 -2.07 9.93 -7.57
N LYS A 64 -1.51 9.28 -8.60
CA LYS A 64 -2.15 9.13 -9.89
C LYS A 64 -2.09 7.68 -10.34
N ASN A 65 -3.22 6.98 -10.20
CA ASN A 65 -3.37 5.56 -10.52
C ASN A 65 -2.23 4.68 -9.96
N PRO A 66 -1.92 4.75 -8.64
CA PRO A 66 -0.92 3.86 -8.06
C PRO A 66 -1.38 2.41 -8.22
N LYS A 67 -0.49 1.52 -8.66
CA LYS A 67 -0.85 0.13 -9.02
C LYS A 67 -0.35 -0.93 -8.03
N ASP A 68 0.69 -0.62 -7.27
CA ASP A 68 1.28 -1.59 -6.35
C ASP A 68 1.95 -0.91 -5.17
N MET A 69 2.15 -1.68 -4.11
CA MET A 69 2.96 -1.29 -2.97
C MET A 69 3.67 -2.50 -2.33
N PHE A 70 4.77 -2.23 -1.65
CA PHE A 70 5.50 -3.22 -0.86
C PHE A 70 5.82 -2.63 0.51
N ILE A 71 5.69 -3.42 1.58
CA ILE A 71 6.02 -3.03 2.94
C ILE A 71 7.12 -3.96 3.43
N THR A 72 8.25 -3.39 3.85
CA THR A 72 9.37 -4.11 4.45
C THR A 72 9.12 -4.39 5.94
N ASP A 73 9.88 -5.31 6.52
CA ASP A 73 9.74 -5.70 7.93
C ASP A 73 9.98 -4.56 8.93
N ASP A 74 10.76 -3.55 8.53
CA ASP A 74 10.99 -2.33 9.32
C ASP A 74 9.86 -1.29 9.18
N GLY A 75 8.83 -1.58 8.37
CA GLY A 75 7.69 -0.70 8.14
C GLY A 75 7.90 0.35 7.05
N THR A 76 8.99 0.29 6.27
CA THR A 76 9.16 1.14 5.08
C THR A 76 8.18 0.71 3.98
N ILE A 77 7.47 1.68 3.40
CA ILE A 77 6.42 1.46 2.41
C ILE A 77 6.87 2.03 1.08
N TYR A 78 6.97 1.19 0.06
CA TYR A 78 7.26 1.57 -1.32
C TYR A 78 5.97 1.55 -2.12
N ILE A 79 5.59 2.67 -2.75
CA ILE A 79 4.37 2.80 -3.54
C ILE A 79 4.73 3.10 -4.99
N ALA A 80 4.27 2.26 -5.91
CA ALA A 80 4.36 2.50 -7.34
C ALA A 80 3.28 3.51 -7.77
N ASP A 81 3.61 4.81 -7.76
CA ASP A 81 2.73 5.89 -8.20
C ASP A 81 2.77 6.00 -9.75
N THR A 82 2.20 4.98 -10.39
CA THR A 82 2.37 4.66 -11.81
C THR A 82 2.12 5.85 -12.73
N GLY A 83 1.01 6.56 -12.56
CA GLY A 83 0.62 7.66 -13.45
C GLY A 83 1.45 8.93 -13.29
N ASN A 84 2.26 9.01 -12.23
CA ASN A 84 3.23 10.06 -11.97
C ASN A 84 4.68 9.60 -12.29
N ASN A 85 4.88 8.39 -12.81
CA ASN A 85 6.19 7.85 -13.19
C ASN A 85 7.23 7.85 -12.05
N ARG A 86 6.82 7.51 -10.82
CA ARG A 86 7.68 7.57 -9.65
C ARG A 86 7.37 6.46 -8.64
N ILE A 87 8.31 6.19 -7.75
CA ILE A 87 8.11 5.42 -6.53
C ILE A 87 8.12 6.39 -5.34
N VAL A 88 7.11 6.31 -4.48
CA VAL A 88 7.05 7.07 -3.23
C VAL A 88 7.41 6.15 -2.09
N VAL A 89 8.39 6.55 -1.26
CA VAL A 89 8.87 5.79 -0.10
C VAL A 89 8.41 6.49 1.16
N LEU A 90 7.69 5.77 2.02
CA LEU A 90 7.17 6.26 3.30
C LEU A 90 7.73 5.44 4.47
N ASN A 91 7.76 6.01 5.67
CA ASN A 91 7.91 5.23 6.90
C ASN A 91 6.54 4.73 7.40
N SER A 92 6.56 3.96 8.50
CA SER A 92 5.34 3.43 9.15
C SER A 92 4.40 4.53 9.66
N ASP A 93 4.91 5.73 9.93
CA ASP A 93 4.13 6.88 10.38
C ASP A 93 3.48 7.66 9.21
N MET A 94 3.66 7.18 7.97
CA MET A 94 3.21 7.79 6.72
C MET A 94 3.94 9.09 6.37
N GLU A 95 5.16 9.29 6.85
CA GLU A 95 6.02 10.39 6.44
C GLU A 95 6.80 10.01 5.18
N VAL A 96 6.92 10.95 4.23
CA VAL A 96 7.67 10.73 3.00
C VAL A 96 9.17 10.74 3.30
N LEU A 97 9.81 9.58 3.10
CA LEU A 97 11.26 9.45 3.21
C LEU A 97 11.95 9.87 1.92
N GLN A 98 11.40 9.46 0.78
CA GLN A 98 12.01 9.66 -0.52
C GLN A 98 10.98 9.61 -1.66
N ILE A 99 11.24 10.36 -2.73
CA ILE A 99 10.57 10.20 -4.01
C ILE A 99 11.63 9.79 -5.03
N ILE A 100 11.44 8.64 -5.66
CA ILE A 100 12.32 8.13 -6.72
C ILE A 100 11.59 8.38 -8.04
N ASP A 101 12.02 9.37 -8.81
CA ASP A 101 11.50 9.67 -10.16
C ASP A 101 12.53 9.36 -11.27
N SER A 102 13.73 8.99 -10.85
CA SER A 102 14.88 8.73 -11.69
C SER A 102 15.94 7.95 -10.94
N PHE A 103 16.89 7.40 -11.70
CA PHE A 103 18.01 6.63 -11.17
C PHE A 103 19.24 6.81 -12.05
N VAL A 104 20.40 6.38 -11.54
CA VAL A 104 21.67 6.46 -12.27
C VAL A 104 21.92 5.18 -13.05
N ASN A 105 22.07 5.29 -14.37
CA ASN A 105 22.38 4.22 -15.30
C ASN A 105 23.64 4.60 -16.10
N ASN A 106 24.80 4.02 -15.76
CA ASN A 106 26.10 4.35 -16.37
C ASN A 106 26.39 5.87 -16.38
N ASP A 107 26.36 6.49 -15.19
CA ASP A 107 26.58 7.93 -14.95
C ASP A 107 25.58 8.87 -15.64
N LYS A 108 24.48 8.32 -16.19
CA LYS A 108 23.39 9.09 -16.81
C LYS A 108 22.10 8.92 -16.04
N LYS A 109 21.32 9.99 -15.97
CA LYS A 109 19.96 9.97 -15.43
C LYS A 109 19.04 9.18 -16.37
N ASP A 110 18.34 8.19 -15.84
CA ASP A 110 17.28 7.41 -16.49
C ASP A 110 15.99 7.56 -15.65
N THR A 111 14.83 7.32 -16.26
CA THR A 111 13.51 7.59 -15.66
C THR A 111 12.53 6.45 -15.90
N PHE A 112 11.51 6.34 -15.06
CA PHE A 112 10.45 5.35 -15.23
C PHE A 112 9.41 5.81 -16.25
N ASN A 113 8.65 4.84 -16.78
CA ASN A 113 7.48 5.06 -17.60
C ASN A 113 6.39 4.07 -17.17
N SER A 114 5.42 4.58 -16.42
CA SER A 114 4.33 3.80 -15.81
C SER A 114 4.84 2.59 -15.01
N PRO A 115 5.66 2.79 -13.96
CA PRO A 115 6.09 1.70 -13.10
C PRO A 115 4.87 1.12 -12.38
N SER A 116 4.62 -0.19 -12.51
CA SER A 116 3.37 -0.80 -12.05
C SER A 116 3.53 -1.81 -10.93
N GLY A 117 4.74 -2.26 -10.65
CA GLY A 117 5.04 -3.25 -9.62
C GLY A 117 6.31 -2.89 -8.87
N VAL A 118 6.32 -3.15 -7.56
CA VAL A 118 7.47 -2.91 -6.68
C VAL A 118 7.67 -4.08 -5.73
N CYS A 119 8.92 -4.44 -5.47
CA CYS A 119 9.30 -5.44 -4.46
C CYS A 119 10.65 -5.04 -3.89
N TYR A 120 10.79 -5.03 -2.56
CA TYR A 120 12.06 -4.78 -1.90
C TYR A 120 12.60 -6.10 -1.33
N THR A 121 13.88 -6.37 -1.51
CA THR A 121 14.52 -7.61 -1.04
C THR A 121 15.23 -7.40 0.29
N GLU A 122 15.47 -8.50 1.03
CA GLU A 122 16.27 -8.47 2.27
C GLU A 122 17.71 -7.99 2.03
N ASP A 123 18.24 -8.20 0.82
CA ASP A 123 19.57 -7.72 0.39
C ASP A 123 19.62 -6.20 0.12
N GLY A 124 18.49 -5.51 0.24
CA GLY A 124 18.42 -4.06 0.05
C GLY A 124 18.27 -3.61 -1.41
N GLU A 125 17.73 -4.46 -2.27
CA GLU A 125 17.44 -4.13 -3.67
C GLU A 125 15.95 -3.84 -3.89
N LEU A 126 15.65 -2.73 -4.54
CA LEU A 126 14.30 -2.36 -4.99
C LEU A 126 14.09 -2.80 -6.44
N TYR A 127 13.27 -3.81 -6.63
CA TYR A 127 12.82 -4.25 -7.95
C TYR A 127 11.58 -3.47 -8.39
N ILE A 128 11.59 -2.98 -9.63
CA ILE A 128 10.51 -2.19 -10.20
C ILE A 128 10.15 -2.75 -11.58
N ALA A 129 8.87 -3.09 -11.77
CA ALA A 129 8.31 -3.36 -13.09
C ALA A 129 8.05 -2.04 -13.81
N ASP A 130 8.96 -1.64 -14.71
CA ASP A 130 8.90 -0.40 -15.49
C ASP A 130 8.17 -0.67 -16.82
N THR A 131 6.84 -0.83 -16.71
CA THR A 131 5.97 -1.49 -17.69
C THR A 131 6.06 -0.93 -19.10
N ASN A 132 5.92 0.38 -19.28
CA ASN A 132 5.90 0.96 -20.64
C ASN A 132 7.30 1.03 -21.24
N ASN A 133 8.35 0.95 -20.42
CA ASN A 133 9.72 0.76 -20.87
C ASN A 133 10.06 -0.72 -21.11
N LYS A 134 9.11 -1.65 -20.90
CA LYS A 134 9.24 -3.09 -21.15
C LYS A 134 10.47 -3.70 -20.47
N ARG A 135 10.69 -3.34 -19.22
CA ARG A 135 11.82 -3.82 -18.41
C ARG A 135 11.44 -3.98 -16.95
N VAL A 136 12.14 -4.88 -16.26
CA VAL A 136 12.26 -4.84 -14.80
C VAL A 136 13.63 -4.30 -14.47
N ILE A 137 13.71 -3.42 -13.49
CA ILE A 137 14.98 -2.87 -12.99
C ILE A 137 15.14 -3.26 -11.52
N ALA A 138 16.38 -3.42 -11.08
CA ALA A 138 16.71 -3.46 -9.65
C ALA A 138 17.63 -2.27 -9.34
N LEU A 139 17.31 -1.56 -8.27
CA LEU A 139 18.08 -0.45 -7.74
C LEU A 139 18.64 -0.81 -6.36
N ASP A 140 19.84 -0.34 -6.04
CA ASP A 140 20.35 -0.43 -4.67
C ASP A 140 19.66 0.61 -3.76
N GLY A 141 19.93 0.54 -2.45
CA GLY A 141 19.42 1.50 -1.47
C GLY A 141 19.85 2.96 -1.71
N SER A 142 20.82 3.22 -2.59
CA SER A 142 21.26 4.56 -3.02
C SER A 142 20.70 4.97 -4.38
N THR A 143 19.74 4.22 -4.93
CA THR A 143 19.12 4.42 -6.26
C THR A 143 20.08 4.31 -7.45
N ASN A 144 21.18 3.58 -7.30
CA ASN A 144 22.01 3.19 -8.44
C ASN A 144 21.44 1.93 -9.09
N LEU A 145 21.56 1.87 -10.42
CA LEU A 145 21.15 0.69 -11.16
C LEU A 145 22.04 -0.52 -10.82
N VAL A 146 21.42 -1.59 -10.36
CA VAL A 146 22.08 -2.90 -10.18
C VAL A 146 21.94 -3.74 -11.44
N LYS A 147 20.71 -3.94 -11.92
CA LYS A 147 20.43 -4.77 -13.11
C LYS A 147 19.18 -4.31 -13.86
N ILE A 148 19.16 -4.59 -15.17
CA ILE A 148 17.95 -4.46 -16.02
C ILE A 148 17.64 -5.83 -16.61
N ILE A 149 16.46 -6.34 -16.30
CA ILE A 149 15.88 -7.54 -16.89
C ILE A 149 14.98 -7.07 -18.04
N ARG A 150 15.30 -7.54 -19.25
CA ARG A 150 14.55 -7.23 -20.47
C ARG A 150 13.77 -8.44 -20.94
N ASP A 151 13.10 -8.27 -22.07
CA ASP A 151 12.41 -9.32 -22.80
C ASP A 151 13.18 -10.67 -22.79
N PRO A 152 12.61 -11.72 -22.16
CA PRO A 152 13.26 -13.01 -22.08
C PRO A 152 13.34 -13.67 -23.45
N ARG A 153 14.51 -14.22 -23.79
CA ARG A 153 14.71 -15.00 -25.01
C ARG A 153 14.68 -16.48 -24.68
N SER A 154 13.76 -17.23 -25.30
CA SER A 154 13.65 -18.68 -25.11
C SER A 154 13.04 -19.35 -26.34
N GLU A 155 13.46 -20.59 -26.63
CA GLU A 155 12.93 -21.39 -27.73
C GLU A 155 11.45 -21.76 -27.56
N VAL A 156 10.94 -21.72 -26.32
CA VAL A 156 9.53 -21.99 -26.02
C VAL A 156 8.64 -20.75 -26.14
N LEU A 157 9.21 -19.56 -26.27
CA LEU A 157 8.45 -18.33 -26.45
C LEU A 157 8.10 -18.13 -27.93
N ILE A 158 6.86 -17.75 -28.18
CA ILE A 158 6.40 -17.38 -29.53
C ILE A 158 7.14 -16.13 -30.01
N SER A 159 7.34 -16.02 -31.33
CA SER A 159 8.14 -14.98 -31.96
C SER A 159 7.64 -13.55 -31.73
N ASP A 160 6.36 -13.40 -31.38
CA ASP A 160 5.65 -12.15 -31.12
C ASP A 160 5.29 -11.97 -29.64
N PHE A 161 5.96 -12.70 -28.74
CA PHE A 161 5.78 -12.52 -27.29
C PHE A 161 6.05 -11.06 -26.91
N ASP A 162 5.07 -10.43 -26.26
CA ASP A 162 5.19 -9.05 -25.79
C ASP A 162 5.51 -9.03 -24.29
N PHE A 163 6.75 -8.68 -23.95
CA PHE A 163 7.17 -8.56 -22.57
C PHE A 163 6.63 -7.27 -21.94
N VAL A 164 5.59 -7.41 -21.13
CA VAL A 164 4.93 -6.32 -20.41
C VAL A 164 4.92 -6.65 -18.90
N PRO A 165 5.97 -6.28 -18.14
CA PRO A 165 6.01 -6.59 -16.72
C PRO A 165 4.99 -5.73 -15.96
N LEU A 166 4.09 -6.40 -15.22
CA LEU A 166 3.00 -5.75 -14.48
C LEU A 166 3.16 -5.79 -12.96
N LYS A 167 3.71 -6.89 -12.44
CA LYS A 167 3.98 -7.10 -11.02
C LYS A 167 5.32 -7.80 -10.88
N VAL A 168 6.01 -7.55 -9.77
CA VAL A 168 7.28 -8.20 -9.45
C VAL A 168 7.23 -8.74 -8.02
N SER A 169 7.78 -9.92 -7.84
CA SER A 169 8.05 -10.55 -6.55
C SER A 169 9.38 -11.29 -6.70
N VAL A 170 10.21 -11.24 -5.66
CA VAL A 170 11.54 -11.83 -5.67
C VAL A 170 11.58 -12.89 -4.57
N ASP A 171 12.14 -14.06 -4.86
CA ASP A 171 12.36 -15.09 -3.85
C ASP A 171 13.75 -14.95 -3.21
N TYR A 172 14.11 -15.87 -2.31
CA TYR A 172 15.40 -15.83 -1.61
C TYR A 172 16.61 -16.05 -2.54
N ALA A 173 16.40 -16.46 -3.80
CA ALA A 173 17.48 -16.72 -4.74
C ALA A 173 17.86 -15.49 -5.59
N GLY A 174 17.03 -14.43 -5.56
CA GLY A 174 17.28 -13.16 -6.27
C GLY A 174 16.88 -13.18 -7.74
#